data_AF-A0A972WRH7-F1
#
_entry.id   AF-A0A972WRH7-F1
#
_cell.length_a   1.000
_cell.length_b   1.000
_cell.length_c   1.000
_cell.angle_alpha   90.00
_cell.angle_beta   90.00
_cell.angle_gamma   90.00
#
_symmetry.space_group_name_H-M   'P 1'
#
loop_
_entity.id
_entity.type
_entity.pdbx_description
1 polymer ?
#
loop_
_entity_poly.entity_id
_entity_poly.type
_entity_poly.pdbx_seq_one_letter_code
_entity_poly.pdbx_strand_id
1 'polypeptide(L)'
;MFDEPSRAALLAVTEESLKTDVLPALDGAAKYAALMVLNAIGIARREVAAGYEPPRHVLDAYADLYGQDNVYHAGFDAAERIPNLNRHLAREIRDGEHDDELGEPGPVYDVLRALVIERLKLSNPRFLVESEYSQPSRG
;
A
#
# COMPACT_ATOMS: atom_id res chain seq x y z
N MET A 1 26.80 19.04 -6.54
CA MET A 1 25.79 19.00 -5.46
C MET A 1 24.45 19.13 -6.16
N PHE A 2 23.78 18.01 -6.45
CA PHE A 2 22.45 18.00 -7.07
C PHE A 2 21.44 17.99 -5.92
N ASP A 3 21.00 19.17 -5.47
CA ASP A 3 19.85 19.28 -4.57
C ASP A 3 18.60 19.38 -5.45
N GLU A 4 18.15 18.25 -5.99
CA GLU A 4 16.76 18.15 -6.44
C GLU A 4 15.87 17.97 -5.20
N PRO A 5 14.79 18.78 -5.05
CA PRO A 5 13.90 18.65 -3.91
C PRO A 5 13.28 17.25 -3.90
N SER A 6 13.29 16.60 -2.72
CA SER A 6 12.69 15.29 -2.55
C SER A 6 11.19 15.33 -2.90
N ARG A 7 10.61 14.19 -3.30
CA ARG A 7 9.16 14.07 -3.56
C ARG A 7 8.32 14.59 -2.37
N ALA A 8 8.78 14.34 -1.15
CA ALA A 8 8.16 14.85 0.07
C ALA A 8 8.23 16.38 0.16
N ALA A 9 9.37 16.98 -0.19
CA ALA A 9 9.54 18.42 -0.21
C ALA A 9 8.65 19.09 -1.27
N LEU A 10 8.56 18.50 -2.47
CA LEU A 10 7.67 18.98 -3.54
C LEU A 10 6.19 18.96 -3.12
N LEU A 11 5.74 17.87 -2.51
CA LEU A 11 4.37 17.77 -2.02
C LEU A 11 4.10 18.72 -0.85
N ALA A 12 5.07 18.94 0.04
CA ALA A 12 4.95 19.89 1.14
C ALA A 12 4.79 21.32 0.65
N VAL A 13 5.63 21.76 -0.29
CA VAL A 13 5.54 23.09 -0.92
C VAL A 13 4.21 23.25 -1.64
N THR A 14 3.75 22.22 -2.35
CA THR A 14 2.47 22.26 -3.08
C THR A 14 1.29 22.41 -2.12
N GLU A 15 1.27 21.65 -1.01
CA GLU A 15 0.22 21.76 0.01
C GLU A 15 0.20 23.13 0.65
N GLU A 16 1.38 23.67 0.99
CA GLU A 16 1.52 24.99 1.61
C GLU A 16 1.00 26.08 0.67
N SER A 17 1.53 26.19 -0.56
CA SER A 17 1.09 27.21 -1.52
C SER A 17 -0.40 27.11 -1.85
N LEU A 18 -0.95 25.89 -2.00
CA LEU A 18 -2.37 25.71 -2.26
C LEU A 18 -3.21 26.21 -1.08
N LYS A 19 -2.76 25.99 0.16
CA LYS A 19 -3.47 26.37 1.38
C LYS A 19 -3.36 27.86 1.70
N THR A 20 -2.18 28.47 1.53
CA THR A 20 -1.91 29.85 1.93
C THR A 20 -2.23 30.85 0.83
N ASP A 21 -1.95 30.51 -0.42
CA ASP A 21 -1.95 31.50 -1.50
C ASP A 21 -3.19 31.36 -2.39
N VAL A 22 -3.60 30.11 -2.66
CA VAL A 22 -4.68 29.82 -3.61
C VAL A 22 -6.04 29.74 -2.91
N LEU A 23 -6.16 28.94 -1.85
CA LEU A 23 -7.47 28.69 -1.21
C LEU A 23 -8.20 29.94 -0.70
N PRO A 24 -7.52 30.96 -0.16
CA PRO A 24 -8.17 32.19 0.29
C PRO A 24 -8.76 33.04 -0.85
N ALA A 25 -8.24 32.88 -2.08
CA ALA A 25 -8.69 33.60 -3.26
C ALA A 25 -9.82 32.89 -4.03
N LEU A 26 -10.30 31.75 -3.52
CA LEU A 26 -11.34 30.94 -4.16
C LEU A 26 -12.64 30.92 -3.35
N ASP A 27 -13.75 30.82 -4.09
CA ASP A 27 -15.10 30.75 -3.53
C ASP A 27 -15.91 29.63 -4.22
N GLY A 28 -17.05 29.29 -3.59
CA GLY A 28 -18.02 28.35 -4.14
C GLY A 28 -17.43 27.00 -4.54
N ALA A 29 -17.77 26.55 -5.75
CA ALA A 29 -17.34 25.26 -6.28
C ALA A 29 -15.81 25.14 -6.44
N ALA A 30 -15.12 26.22 -6.79
CA ALA A 30 -13.67 26.22 -6.96
C ALA A 30 -12.95 25.99 -5.63
N LYS A 31 -13.45 26.61 -4.55
CA LYS A 31 -12.93 26.39 -3.19
C LYS A 31 -13.10 24.93 -2.75
N TYR A 32 -14.26 24.33 -3.03
CA TYR A 32 -14.50 22.92 -2.73
C TYR A 32 -13.53 22.00 -3.48
N ALA A 33 -13.33 22.23 -4.78
CA ALA A 33 -12.37 21.47 -5.58
C ALA A 33 -10.94 21.59 -5.03
N ALA A 34 -10.50 22.80 -4.66
CA ALA A 34 -9.18 23.01 -4.07
C ALA A 34 -9.00 22.28 -2.72
N LEU A 35 -10.04 22.23 -1.88
CA LEU A 35 -10.02 21.44 -0.65
C LEU A 35 -9.90 19.93 -0.92
N MET A 36 -10.55 19.41 -1.97
CA MET A 36 -10.39 18.01 -2.38
C MET A 36 -8.95 17.73 -2.84
N VAL A 37 -8.34 18.64 -3.60
CA VAL A 37 -6.94 18.52 -4.04
C VAL A 37 -6.00 18.54 -2.84
N LEU A 38 -6.20 19.42 -1.85
CA LEU A 38 -5.42 19.42 -0.59
C LEU A 38 -5.50 18.07 0.13
N ASN A 39 -6.69 17.48 0.20
CA ASN A 39 -6.86 16.17 0.83
C ASN A 39 -6.07 15.08 0.09
N ALA A 40 -6.12 15.06 -1.25
CA ALA A 40 -5.35 14.13 -2.07
C ALA A 40 -3.83 14.31 -1.90
N ILE A 41 -3.34 15.55 -1.81
CA ILE A 41 -1.93 15.85 -1.51
C ILE A 41 -1.56 15.32 -0.13
N GLY A 42 -2.41 15.51 0.88
CA GLY A 42 -2.20 14.97 2.22
C GLY A 42 -2.10 13.44 2.25
N ILE A 43 -2.86 12.74 1.39
CA ILE A 43 -2.75 11.29 1.20
C ILE A 43 -1.38 10.94 0.58
N ALA A 44 -1.03 11.57 -0.55
CA ALA A 44 0.25 11.32 -1.23
C ALA A 44 1.47 11.62 -0.33
N ARG A 45 1.41 12.65 0.52
CA ARG A 45 2.47 12.94 1.50
C ARG A 45 2.62 11.84 2.53
N ARG A 46 1.52 11.30 3.05
CA ARG A 46 1.56 10.17 3.99
C ARG A 46 2.15 8.93 3.32
N GLU A 47 1.82 8.67 2.05
CA GLU A 47 2.41 7.58 1.28
C GLU A 47 3.92 7.75 1.08
N VAL A 48 4.37 8.96 0.74
CA VAL A 48 5.81 9.24 0.57
C VAL A 48 6.55 9.20 1.90
N ALA A 49 5.96 9.74 2.98
CA ALA A 49 6.58 9.82 4.31
C ALA A 49 6.61 8.47 5.04
N ALA A 50 5.62 7.62 4.82
CA ALA A 50 5.67 6.23 5.26
C ALA A 50 6.81 5.45 4.59
N GLY A 51 7.39 6.01 3.52
CA GLY A 51 8.10 5.24 2.52
C GLY A 51 7.08 4.34 1.84
N TYR A 52 6.95 4.40 0.52
CA TYR A 52 6.16 3.38 -0.15
C TYR A 52 6.94 2.05 -0.11
N GLU A 53 7.01 1.41 1.07
CA GLU A 53 7.27 0.00 1.33
C GLU A 53 6.04 -0.96 1.20
N PRO A 54 4.86 -0.59 0.66
CA PRO A 54 3.79 -1.53 0.33
C PRO A 54 4.13 -2.73 -0.58
N PRO A 55 5.25 -2.76 -1.32
CA PRO A 55 5.61 -3.99 -2.02
C PRO A 55 6.49 -4.93 -1.22
N ARG A 56 7.27 -4.46 -0.24
CA ARG A 56 8.41 -5.26 0.23
C ARG A 56 7.95 -6.47 1.03
N HIS A 57 7.08 -6.29 2.01
CA HIS A 57 6.52 -7.41 2.79
C HIS A 57 5.61 -8.31 1.95
N VAL A 58 4.92 -7.77 0.93
CA VAL A 58 4.12 -8.59 -0.02
C VAL A 58 5.05 -9.44 -0.88
N LEU A 59 6.14 -8.87 -1.39
CA LEU A 59 7.14 -9.58 -2.18
C LEU A 59 7.94 -10.57 -1.33
N ASP A 60 8.19 -10.27 -0.06
CA ASP A 60 8.83 -11.20 0.89
C ASP A 60 7.91 -12.40 1.14
N ALA A 61 6.62 -12.18 1.41
CA ALA A 61 5.66 -13.27 1.56
C ALA A 61 5.53 -14.11 0.27
N TYR A 62 5.57 -13.47 -0.90
CA TYR A 62 5.62 -14.18 -2.17
C TYR A 62 6.92 -14.96 -2.38
N ALA A 63 8.04 -14.46 -1.85
CA ALA A 63 9.32 -15.14 -1.93
C ALA A 63 9.39 -16.34 -0.98
N ASP A 64 8.68 -16.29 0.15
CA ASP A 64 8.51 -17.45 1.03
C ASP A 64 7.65 -18.53 0.36
N LEU A 65 6.62 -18.14 -0.40
CA LEU A 65 5.75 -19.07 -1.13
C LEU A 65 6.41 -19.65 -2.39
N TYR A 66 6.99 -18.81 -3.24
CA TYR A 66 7.49 -19.21 -4.57
C TYR A 66 9.01 -19.21 -4.70
N GLY A 67 9.75 -18.69 -3.73
CA GLY A 67 11.19 -18.45 -3.84
C GLY A 67 11.54 -17.10 -4.47
N GLN A 68 12.64 -16.50 -4.02
CA GLN A 68 13.12 -15.17 -4.44
C GLN A 68 13.35 -15.06 -5.96
N ASP A 69 13.90 -16.10 -6.60
CA ASP A 69 14.16 -16.08 -8.04
C ASP A 69 12.87 -16.01 -8.86
N ASN A 70 11.83 -16.75 -8.46
CA ASN A 70 10.53 -16.72 -9.14
C ASN A 70 9.83 -15.36 -8.98
N VAL A 71 9.96 -14.74 -7.80
CA VAL A 71 9.48 -13.36 -7.59
C VAL A 71 10.24 -12.36 -8.45
N TYR A 72 11.57 -12.51 -8.58
CA TYR A 72 12.38 -11.65 -9.44
C TYR A 72 11.99 -11.77 -10.91
N HIS A 73 11.72 -12.99 -11.39
CA HIS A 73 11.29 -13.27 -12.76
C HIS A 73 9.87 -12.80 -13.08
N ALA A 74 9.06 -12.48 -12.07
CA ALA A 74 7.69 -12.03 -12.27
C ALA A 74 7.55 -10.58 -12.79
N GLY A 75 8.64 -9.81 -12.93
CA GLY A 75 8.60 -8.46 -13.50
C GLY A 75 9.81 -7.59 -13.17
N PHE A 76 9.89 -6.39 -13.76
CA PHE A 76 11.03 -5.49 -13.56
C PHE A 76 10.98 -4.78 -12.20
N ASP A 77 9.79 -4.45 -11.72
CA ASP A 77 9.58 -3.80 -10.44
C ASP A 77 8.37 -4.36 -9.68
N ALA A 78 8.12 -3.83 -8.49
CA ALA A 78 6.98 -4.18 -7.65
C ALA A 78 5.60 -4.02 -8.33
N ALA A 79 5.44 -2.96 -9.13
CA ALA A 79 4.17 -2.63 -9.77
C ALA A 79 3.82 -3.64 -10.87
N GLU A 80 4.82 -4.28 -11.48
CA GLU A 80 4.64 -5.39 -12.41
C GLU A 80 4.58 -6.76 -11.71
N ARG A 81 5.47 -7.02 -10.74
CA ARG A 81 5.60 -8.32 -10.07
C ARG A 81 4.34 -8.72 -9.32
N ILE A 82 3.78 -7.82 -8.50
CA ILE A 82 2.64 -8.14 -7.64
C ILE A 82 1.40 -8.54 -8.46
N PRO A 83 0.96 -7.80 -9.49
CA PRO A 83 -0.16 -8.25 -10.33
C PRO A 83 0.08 -9.59 -11.03
N ASN A 84 1.31 -9.89 -11.45
CA ASN A 84 1.65 -11.17 -12.07
C ASN A 84 1.57 -12.33 -11.08
N LEU A 85 2.16 -12.17 -9.90
CA LEU A 85 2.11 -13.14 -8.81
C LEU A 85 0.68 -13.35 -8.28
N ASN A 86 -0.12 -12.29 -8.18
CA ASN A 86 -1.55 -12.36 -7.84
C ASN A 86 -2.32 -13.23 -8.83
N ARG A 87 -2.09 -13.05 -10.15
CA ARG A 87 -2.75 -13.86 -11.18
C ARG A 87 -2.35 -15.32 -11.13
N HIS A 88 -1.09 -15.58 -10.82
CA HIS A 88 -0.57 -16.94 -10.65
C HIS A 88 -1.20 -17.62 -9.43
N LEU A 89 -1.12 -17.00 -8.25
CA LEU A 89 -1.72 -17.54 -7.02
C LEU A 89 -3.22 -17.75 -7.15
N ALA A 90 -3.94 -16.81 -7.78
CA ALA A 90 -5.38 -16.95 -7.99
C ALA A 90 -5.73 -18.09 -8.95
N ARG A 91 -4.81 -18.52 -9.83
CA ARG A 91 -4.99 -19.72 -10.65
C ARG A 91 -4.80 -20.96 -9.79
N GLU A 92 -3.70 -21.07 -9.06
CA GLU A 92 -3.40 -22.23 -8.21
C GLU A 92 -4.51 -22.50 -7.17
N ILE A 93 -5.01 -21.44 -6.52
CA ILE A 93 -6.16 -21.53 -5.60
C ILE A 93 -7.42 -22.03 -6.32
N ARG A 94 -7.68 -21.59 -7.55
CA ARG A 94 -8.86 -22.04 -8.32
C ARG A 94 -8.72 -23.48 -8.80
N ASP A 95 -7.49 -23.92 -9.03
CA ASP A 95 -7.17 -25.26 -9.49
C ASP A 95 -7.07 -26.25 -8.30
N GLY A 96 -7.22 -25.76 -7.06
CA GLY A 96 -7.23 -26.56 -5.84
C GLY A 96 -5.83 -26.99 -5.37
N GLU A 97 -4.77 -26.37 -5.90
CA GLU A 97 -3.38 -26.78 -5.61
C GLU A 97 -2.99 -26.57 -4.14
N HIS A 98 -3.74 -25.75 -3.41
CA HIS A 98 -3.51 -25.41 -1.99
C HIS A 98 -4.59 -25.95 -1.04
N ASP A 99 -5.51 -26.79 -1.53
CA ASP A 99 -6.65 -27.27 -0.74
C ASP A 99 -6.22 -28.18 0.44
N ASP A 100 -5.12 -28.91 0.29
CA ASP A 100 -4.56 -29.78 1.33
C ASP A 100 -3.89 -28.98 2.48
N GLU A 101 -3.57 -27.70 2.24
CA GLU A 101 -2.88 -26.81 3.18
C GLU A 101 -3.84 -25.92 3.99
N LEU A 102 -5.15 -26.05 3.79
CA LEU A 102 -6.18 -25.21 4.42
C LEU A 102 -6.34 -25.42 5.95
N GLY A 103 -5.65 -26.41 6.52
CA GLY A 103 -5.76 -26.79 7.94
C GLY A 103 -4.97 -25.93 8.92
N GLU A 104 -3.89 -25.28 8.48
CA GLU A 104 -3.03 -24.43 9.33
C GLU A 104 -2.58 -23.16 8.58
N PRO A 105 -2.26 -22.05 9.27
CA PRO A 105 -1.69 -20.88 8.62
C PRO A 105 -0.35 -21.22 7.97
N GLY A 106 -0.28 -21.11 6.63
CA GLY A 106 0.91 -21.36 5.83
C GLY A 106 1.24 -20.22 4.84
N PRO A 107 2.21 -20.41 3.94
CA PRO A 107 2.71 -19.36 3.06
C PRO A 107 1.62 -18.67 2.19
N VAL A 108 0.62 -19.43 1.75
CA VAL A 108 -0.55 -18.87 1.03
C VAL A 108 -1.37 -17.92 1.91
N TYR A 109 -1.63 -18.31 3.17
CA TYR A 109 -2.34 -17.46 4.12
C TYR A 109 -1.57 -16.17 4.39
N ASP A 110 -0.25 -16.24 4.55
CA ASP A 110 0.60 -15.08 4.82
C ASP A 110 0.59 -14.08 3.66
N VAL A 111 0.65 -14.56 2.41
CA VAL A 111 0.49 -13.72 1.22
C VAL A 111 -0.88 -13.04 1.19
N LEU A 112 -1.97 -13.78 1.39
CA LEU A 112 -3.33 -13.23 1.37
C LEU A 112 -3.52 -12.20 2.49
N ARG A 113 -2.99 -12.48 3.68
CA ARG A 113 -3.02 -11.55 4.82
C ARG A 113 -2.23 -10.28 4.52
N ALA A 114 -1.03 -10.39 3.95
CA ALA A 114 -0.21 -9.25 3.56
C ALA A 114 -0.94 -8.36 2.53
N LEU A 115 -1.56 -8.95 1.51
CA LEU A 115 -2.34 -8.24 0.49
C LEU A 115 -3.56 -7.51 1.08
N VAL A 116 -4.28 -8.16 1.99
CA VAL A 116 -5.46 -7.56 2.65
C VAL A 116 -5.05 -6.40 3.55
N ILE A 117 -4.00 -6.56 4.35
CA ILE A 117 -3.47 -5.49 5.21
C ILE A 117 -3.10 -4.25 4.38
N GLU A 118 -2.42 -4.43 3.24
CA GLU A 118 -2.09 -3.28 2.37
C GLU A 118 -3.32 -2.61 1.79
N ARG A 119 -4.30 -3.41 1.33
CA ARG A 119 -5.55 -2.85 0.83
C ARG A 119 -6.32 -2.09 1.91
N LEU A 120 -6.22 -2.51 3.17
CA LEU A 120 -6.84 -1.83 4.31
C LEU A 120 -6.10 -0.54 4.68
N LYS A 121 -4.75 -0.51 4.63
CA LYS A 121 -3.98 0.74 4.83
C LYS A 121 -4.41 1.83 3.85
N LEU A 122 -4.65 1.45 2.59
CA LEU A 122 -5.08 2.37 1.54
C LEU A 122 -6.55 2.80 1.67
N SER A 123 -7.45 1.88 2.04
CA SER A 123 -8.90 2.14 2.03
C SER A 123 -9.49 2.59 3.37
N ASN A 124 -8.89 2.23 4.51
CA ASN A 124 -9.34 2.62 5.84
C ASN A 124 -8.22 2.47 6.92
N PRO A 125 -7.34 3.47 7.09
CA PRO A 125 -6.16 3.36 7.95
C PRO A 125 -6.47 3.22 9.46
N ARG A 126 -7.70 3.50 9.91
CA ARG A 126 -8.08 3.36 11.33
C ARG A 126 -8.25 1.89 11.75
N PHE A 127 -8.46 0.98 10.80
CA PHE A 127 -8.80 -0.42 11.07
C PHE A 127 -7.62 -1.24 11.64
N LEU A 128 -6.38 -0.88 11.28
CA LEU A 128 -5.19 -1.60 11.75
C LEU A 128 -4.77 -1.18 13.17
N VAL A 129 -5.11 0.04 13.58
CA VAL A 129 -4.88 0.50 14.95
C VAL A 129 -5.80 -0.24 15.93
N GLU A 130 -7.03 -0.57 15.51
CA GLU A 130 -8.03 -1.22 16.37
C GLU A 130 -7.80 -2.74 16.52
N SER A 131 -7.17 -3.39 15.54
CA SER A 131 -6.87 -4.83 15.60
C SER A 131 -5.67 -5.17 16.50
N GLU A 132 -4.70 -4.27 16.66
CA GLU A 132 -3.58 -4.44 17.59
C GLU A 132 -4.03 -4.41 19.07
N TYR A 133 -5.13 -3.73 19.40
CA TYR A 133 -5.71 -3.72 20.74
C TYR A 133 -6.63 -4.93 21.02
N SER A 134 -6.90 -5.79 20.03
CA SER A 134 -7.82 -6.94 20.14
C SER A 134 -7.10 -8.29 20.10
N GLN A 135 -5.82 -8.33 20.46
CA GLN A 135 -5.17 -9.58 20.87
C GLN A 135 -5.48 -9.80 22.35
N PRO A 136 -6.28 -10.82 22.74
CA PRO A 136 -6.42 -11.16 24.14
C PRO A 136 -5.06 -11.63 24.65
N SER A 137 -4.56 -10.99 25.71
CA SER A 137 -3.44 -11.49 26.49
C SER A 137 -3.69 -12.96 26.79
N ARG A 138 -2.92 -13.86 26.15
CA ARG A 138 -2.84 -15.26 26.56
C ARG A 138 -2.16 -15.28 27.92
N GLY A 139 -2.98 -15.30 28.97
CA GLY A 139 -2.62 -15.77 30.31
C GLY A 139 -2.91 -17.26 30.45
#